data_AF-A0A7S3DIC1-F1
#
_entry.id   AF-A0A7S3DIC1-F1
#
_cell.length_a   1.000
_cell.length_b   1.000
_cell.length_c   1.000
_cell.angle_alpha   90.00
_cell.angle_beta   90.00
_cell.angle_gamma   90.00
#
_symmetry.space_group_name_H-M   'P 1'
#
loop_
_entity.id
_entity.type
_entity.pdbx_description
1 polymer ?
#
loop_
_entity_poly.entity_id
_entity_poly.type
_entity_poly.pdbx_seq_one_letter_code
_entity_poly.pdbx_strand_id
1 'polypeptide(L)'
;RKKASQSKADEEEEEEEETVEQKRRRLAREFLSTVEEEEKNSDDELDEIAVERRLRDSALEDEGRLFKQIGDDVRDSKVTVETTMRGHRLPATCVCISEDGKVA
;
A
#
# COMPACT_ATOMS: atom_id res chain seq x y z
N ARG A 1 22.39 -25.34 -38.04
CA ARG A 1 21.08 -26.01 -37.89
C ARG A 1 21.18 -27.04 -36.76
N LYS A 2 20.14 -27.21 -35.94
CA LYS A 2 19.97 -28.14 -34.79
C LYS A 2 20.46 -27.67 -33.40
N LYS A 3 19.63 -26.86 -32.73
CA LYS A 3 19.61 -26.68 -31.26
C LYS A 3 18.18 -26.35 -30.74
N ALA A 4 17.13 -26.76 -31.47
CA ALA A 4 15.74 -26.46 -31.10
C ALA A 4 14.84 -27.72 -31.01
N SER A 5 15.42 -28.91 -31.24
CA SER A 5 14.69 -30.17 -31.28
C SER A 5 15.03 -31.11 -30.13
N GLN A 6 15.67 -30.60 -29.07
CA GLN A 6 16.11 -31.42 -27.93
C GLN A 6 15.24 -31.18 -26.69
N SER A 7 14.83 -29.93 -26.41
CA SER A 7 13.97 -29.62 -25.25
C SER A 7 12.54 -30.16 -25.34
N LYS A 8 11.97 -30.20 -26.55
CA LYS A 8 10.62 -30.75 -26.81
C LYS A 8 10.53 -32.27 -26.65
N ALA A 9 11.65 -32.97 -26.87
CA ALA A 9 11.70 -34.42 -26.73
C ALA A 9 11.91 -34.84 -25.27
N ASP A 10 12.73 -34.09 -24.52
CA ASP A 10 12.90 -34.30 -23.07
C ASP A 10 11.58 -34.07 -22.29
N GLU A 11 10.76 -33.07 -22.67
CA GLU A 11 9.44 -32.84 -22.05
C GLU A 11 8.41 -33.95 -22.34
N GLU A 12 8.44 -34.55 -23.54
CA GLU A 12 7.55 -35.67 -23.90
C GLU A 12 7.98 -36.98 -23.23
N GLU A 13 9.28 -37.20 -23.03
CA GLU A 13 9.82 -38.41 -22.37
C GLU A 13 9.62 -38.36 -20.84
N GLU A 14 9.65 -37.18 -20.21
CA GLU A 14 9.30 -36.98 -18.80
C GLU A 14 7.78 -37.17 -18.53
N GLU A 15 6.92 -36.93 -19.55
CA GLU A 15 5.47 -37.09 -19.45
C GLU A 15 5.00 -38.57 -19.43
N GLU A 16 5.82 -39.49 -19.96
CA GLU A 16 5.52 -40.93 -19.97
C GLU A 16 5.89 -41.65 -18.65
N GLU A 17 6.73 -41.05 -17.79
CA GLU A 17 7.12 -41.62 -16.49
C GLU A 17 6.35 -41.05 -15.27
N GLU A 18 5.42 -40.11 -15.47
CA GLU A 18 4.66 -39.53 -14.35
C GLU A 18 3.61 -40.49 -13.76
N THR A 19 3.60 -40.61 -12.43
CA THR A 19 2.46 -41.21 -11.71
C THR A 19 1.21 -40.34 -11.83
N VAL A 20 0.02 -40.94 -11.73
CA VAL A 20 -1.28 -40.23 -11.80
C VAL A 20 -1.36 -39.06 -10.80
N GLU A 21 -0.69 -39.17 -9.64
CA GLU A 21 -0.64 -38.12 -8.62
C GLU A 21 0.31 -36.96 -8.96
N GLN A 22 1.39 -37.22 -9.70
CA GLN A 22 2.30 -36.18 -10.19
C GLN A 22 1.62 -35.36 -11.28
N LYS A 23 0.94 -36.02 -12.22
CA LYS A 23 0.15 -35.35 -13.27
C LYS A 23 -0.94 -34.43 -12.68
N ARG A 24 -1.64 -34.90 -11.64
CA ARG A 24 -2.61 -34.06 -10.91
C ARG A 24 -1.95 -32.84 -10.26
N ARG A 25 -0.78 -33.00 -9.64
CA ARG A 25 -0.05 -31.88 -9.04
C ARG A 25 0.46 -30.88 -10.08
N ARG A 26 0.90 -31.34 -11.26
CA ARG A 26 1.28 -30.46 -12.37
C ARG A 26 0.10 -29.63 -12.83
N LEU A 27 -1.02 -30.27 -13.16
CA LEU A 27 -2.23 -29.58 -13.60
C LEU A 27 -2.77 -28.60 -12.55
N ALA A 28 -2.72 -28.97 -11.26
CA ALA A 28 -3.13 -28.07 -10.19
C ALA A 28 -2.21 -26.84 -10.05
N ARG A 29 -0.88 -27.02 -10.23
CA ARG A 29 0.08 -25.91 -10.23
C ARG A 29 -0.13 -24.98 -11.43
N GLU A 30 -0.33 -25.55 -12.61
CA GLU A 30 -0.59 -24.79 -13.84
C GLU A 30 -1.88 -23.98 -13.71
N PHE A 31 -2.94 -24.58 -13.18
CA PHE A 31 -4.20 -23.88 -12.89
C PHE A 31 -4.03 -22.73 -11.89
N LEU A 32 -3.31 -22.94 -10.78
CA LEU A 32 -3.01 -21.87 -9.82
C LEU A 32 -2.22 -20.73 -10.45
N SER A 33 -1.23 -21.04 -11.29
CA SER A 33 -0.47 -19.99 -11.99
C SER A 33 -1.33 -19.18 -12.96
N THR A 34 -2.27 -19.82 -13.67
CA THR A 34 -3.20 -19.10 -14.55
C THR A 34 -4.12 -18.17 -13.76
N VAL A 35 -4.64 -18.64 -12.62
CA VAL A 35 -5.49 -17.81 -11.75
C VAL A 35 -4.72 -16.60 -11.20
N GLU A 36 -3.48 -16.80 -10.73
CA GLU A 36 -2.63 -15.70 -10.25
C GLU A 36 -2.32 -14.67 -11.36
N GLU A 37 -2.12 -15.11 -12.60
CA GLU A 37 -1.90 -14.21 -13.74
C GLU A 37 -3.19 -13.46 -14.14
N GLU A 38 -4.35 -14.10 -14.06
CA GLU A 38 -5.66 -13.47 -14.30
C GLU A 38 -6.00 -12.41 -13.25
N GLU A 39 -5.79 -12.70 -11.95
CA GLU A 39 -6.01 -11.73 -10.87
C GLU A 39 -5.03 -10.56 -10.93
N LYS A 40 -3.76 -10.82 -11.26
CA LYS A 40 -2.73 -9.76 -11.35
C LYS A 40 -2.98 -8.77 -12.49
N ASN A 41 -3.76 -9.15 -13.50
CA ASN A 41 -4.18 -8.26 -14.59
C ASN A 41 -5.45 -7.46 -14.25
N SER A 42 -6.11 -7.75 -13.12
CA SER A 42 -7.21 -6.94 -12.60
C SER A 42 -6.65 -5.77 -11.79
N ASP A 43 -6.04 -4.80 -12.48
CA ASP A 43 -5.58 -3.53 -11.89
C ASP A 43 -6.70 -2.81 -11.11
N ASP A 44 -7.96 -3.10 -11.44
CA ASP A 44 -9.16 -2.58 -10.79
C ASP A 44 -9.22 -2.92 -9.28
N GLU A 45 -8.77 -4.10 -8.84
CA GLU A 45 -8.82 -4.48 -7.42
C GLU A 45 -7.83 -3.67 -6.56
N LEU A 46 -6.66 -3.35 -7.12
CA LEU A 46 -5.65 -2.54 -6.43
C LEU A 46 -6.15 -1.10 -6.24
N ASP A 47 -6.85 -0.56 -7.23
CA ASP A 47 -7.47 0.76 -7.15
C ASP A 47 -8.63 0.78 -6.15
N GLU A 48 -9.47 -0.27 -6.11
CA GLU A 48 -10.54 -0.40 -5.12
C GLU A 48 -9.99 -0.45 -3.68
N ILE A 49 -8.94 -1.24 -3.44
CA ILE A 49 -8.29 -1.32 -2.12
C ILE A 49 -7.68 0.04 -1.73
N ALA A 50 -7.09 0.76 -2.69
CA ALA A 50 -6.54 2.09 -2.44
C ALA A 50 -7.62 3.12 -2.09
N VAL A 51 -8.77 3.06 -2.75
CA VAL A 51 -9.93 3.91 -2.46
C VAL A 51 -10.52 3.58 -1.09
N GLU A 52 -10.71 2.29 -0.78
CA GLU A 52 -11.24 1.84 0.52
C GLU A 52 -10.36 2.36 1.67
N ARG A 53 -9.03 2.22 1.53
CA ARG A 53 -8.08 2.69 2.53
C ARG A 53 -8.19 4.20 2.77
N ARG A 54 -8.24 5.00 1.70
CA ARG A 54 -8.39 6.47 1.82
C ARG A 54 -9.70 6.85 2.50
N LEU A 55 -10.78 6.18 2.13
CA LEU A 55 -12.11 6.44 2.68
C LEU A 55 -12.15 6.14 4.18
N ARG A 56 -11.54 5.02 4.58
CA ARG A 56 -11.40 4.63 5.99
C ARG A 56 -10.58 5.64 6.78
N ASP A 57 -9.47 6.11 6.22
CA ASP A 57 -8.62 7.10 6.86
C ASP A 57 -9.38 8.43 7.05
N SER A 58 -10.13 8.89 6.04
CA SER A 58 -10.99 10.09 6.17
C SER A 58 -12.07 9.94 7.24
N ALA A 59 -12.74 8.78 7.32
CA ALA A 59 -13.74 8.54 8.36
C ALA A 59 -13.15 8.59 9.78
N LEU A 60 -11.95 8.01 9.95
CA LEU A 60 -11.23 8.07 11.23
C LEU A 60 -10.75 9.49 11.58
N GLU A 61 -10.47 10.33 10.59
CA GLU A 61 -10.10 11.74 10.78
C GLU A 61 -11.28 12.56 11.29
N ASP A 62 -12.46 12.39 10.68
CA ASP A 62 -13.71 13.05 11.10
C ASP A 62 -14.12 12.64 12.53
N GLU A 63 -13.92 11.37 12.90
CA GLU A 63 -14.13 10.88 14.26
C GLU A 63 -13.04 11.31 15.26
N GLY A 64 -11.94 11.91 14.79
CA GLY A 64 -10.79 12.31 15.61
C GLY A 64 -9.95 11.14 16.15
N ARG A 65 -10.07 9.96 15.54
CA ARG A 65 -9.38 8.72 15.95
C ARG A 65 -8.18 8.37 15.07
N LEU A 66 -7.96 9.09 13.98
CA LEU A 66 -6.86 8.85 13.05
C LEU A 66 -5.52 9.22 13.69
N PHE A 67 -4.65 8.23 13.87
CA PHE A 67 -3.28 8.44 14.34
C PHE A 67 -2.34 8.65 13.14
N LYS A 68 -1.86 9.88 12.94
CA LYS A 68 -0.91 10.22 11.86
C LYS A 68 0.54 10.12 12.35
N GLN A 69 1.33 9.23 11.74
CA GLN A 69 2.76 9.12 12.00
C GLN A 69 3.54 10.08 11.08
N ILE A 70 3.73 11.31 11.54
CA ILE A 70 4.43 12.37 10.78
C ILE A 70 5.87 12.62 11.24
N GLY A 71 6.37 11.85 12.21
CA GLY A 71 7.65 12.11 12.88
C GLY A 71 8.85 12.12 11.92
N ASP A 72 8.87 11.21 10.95
CA ASP A 72 9.96 11.11 9.97
C ASP A 72 9.88 12.18 8.87
N ASP A 73 8.68 12.71 8.61
CA ASP A 73 8.42 13.74 7.59
C ASP A 73 8.73 15.15 8.10
N VAL A 74 8.63 15.36 9.42
CA VAL A 74 8.99 16.62 10.07
C VAL A 74 10.52 16.70 10.15
N ARG A 75 11.13 17.33 9.17
CA ARG A 75 12.54 17.72 9.26
C ARG A 75 12.72 18.74 10.38
N ASP A 76 13.86 18.69 11.06
CA ASP A 76 14.35 19.75 11.95
C ASP A 76 14.66 21.03 11.15
N SER A 77 13.62 21.65 10.57
CA SER A 77 13.71 23.02 10.10
C SER A 77 13.91 23.85 11.35
N LYS A 78 15.15 24.33 11.55
CA LYS A 78 15.47 25.44 12.48
C LYS A 78 14.27 26.37 12.49
N VAL A 79 13.59 26.47 13.63
CA VAL A 79 12.42 27.31 13.85
C VAL A 79 12.76 28.68 13.29
N THR A 80 12.27 28.97 12.09
CA THR A 80 12.82 30.04 11.24
C THR A 80 12.22 31.38 11.62
N VAL A 81 11.18 31.36 12.46
CA VAL A 81 10.39 32.51 12.86
C VAL A 81 10.10 32.41 14.36
N GLU A 82 11.04 32.87 15.19
CA GLU A 82 10.76 33.19 16.58
C GLU A 82 10.35 34.66 16.64
N THR A 83 9.04 34.92 16.67
CA THR A 83 8.51 36.28 16.79
C THR A 83 7.94 36.49 18.19
N THR A 84 8.64 37.29 18.99
CA THR A 84 8.19 37.64 20.34
C THR A 84 7.24 38.83 20.29
N MET A 85 5.94 38.58 20.46
CA MET A 85 4.93 39.63 20.55
C MET A 85 4.70 40.02 22.01
N ARG A 86 4.97 41.29 22.34
CA ARG A 86 4.75 41.85 23.68
C ARG A 86 3.46 42.67 23.68
N GLY A 87 2.32 42.01 23.92
CA GLY A 87 1.00 42.65 23.95
C GLY A 87 0.27 42.58 25.30
N HIS A 88 0.68 41.68 26.19
CA HIS A 88 -0.08 41.38 27.41
C HIS A 88 0.56 42.06 28.63
N ARG A 89 -0.28 42.71 29.45
CA ARG A 89 0.14 43.32 30.72
C ARG A 89 0.20 42.32 31.87
N LEU A 90 -0.51 41.21 31.74
CA LEU A 90 -0.59 40.09 32.67
C LEU A 90 -0.08 38.82 31.96
N PRO A 91 0.38 37.80 32.69
CA PRO A 91 0.84 36.54 32.09
C PRO A 91 -0.28 35.85 31.32
N ALA A 92 0.02 35.32 30.13
CA ALA A 92 -0.92 34.53 29.35
C ALA A 92 -1.17 33.18 30.02
N THR A 93 -2.44 32.81 30.20
CA THR A 93 -2.85 31.58 30.90
C THR A 93 -3.44 30.52 29.98
N CYS A 94 -3.97 30.91 28.82
CA CYS A 94 -4.52 30.01 27.80
C CYS A 94 -4.38 30.60 26.39
N VAL A 95 -4.35 29.73 25.38
CA VAL A 95 -4.34 30.08 23.96
C VAL A 95 -5.32 29.16 23.23
N CYS A 96 -6.15 29.74 22.35
CA CYS A 96 -7.02 29.00 21.46
C CYS A 96 -6.61 29.31 20.01
N ILE A 97 -6.55 28.28 19.17
CA ILE A 97 -6.22 28.41 17.75
C ILE A 97 -7.43 27.91 16.98
N SER A 98 -7.89 28.71 16.01
CA SER A 98 -8.91 28.33 15.03
C SER A 98 -8.29 28.40 13.65
N GLU A 99 -8.62 27.44 12.78
CA GLU A 99 -8.11 27.38 11.40
C GLU A 99 -8.47 28.64 10.60
N ASP A 100 -9.65 29.21 10.83
CA ASP A 100 -10.14 30.40 10.13
C ASP A 100 -9.60 31.72 10.71
N GLY A 101 -8.80 31.67 11.78
CA GLY A 101 -8.30 32.86 12.48
C GLY A 101 -9.38 33.73 13.14
N LYS A 102 -10.65 33.32 13.07
CA LYS A 102 -11.77 33.97 13.74
C LYS A 102 -11.85 33.42 15.16
N VAL A 103 -11.39 34.22 16.11
CA VAL A 103 -11.65 33.97 17.53
C VAL A 103 -13.12 34.27 17.84
N ALA A 104 -13.74 33.40 18.65
CA ALA A 104 -15.01 33.68 19.30
C ALA A 104 -14.81 34.64 20.49
#